data_AF-A0A8R7UPH3-F1
#
_entry.id   AF-A0A8R7UPH3-F1
#
_cell.length_a   1.000
_cell.length_b   1.000
_cell.length_c   1.000
_cell.angle_alpha   90.00
_cell.angle_beta   90.00
_cell.angle_gamma   90.00
#
_symmetry.space_group_name_H-M   'P 1'
#
loop_
_entity.id
_entity.type
_entity.pdbx_description
1 polymer ?
#
loop_
_entity_poly.entity_id
_entity_poly.type
_entity_poly.pdbx_seq_one_letter_code
_entity_poly.pdbx_strand_id
1 'polypeptide(L)'
;CLCAEQLPTDDVHVLGQLPSLVYFSLKVLCIPQDSAAIICTGSFPVLECLALRSCDDDATACMVFEAGAMPKLRRLVLGVHDRWGGGSAMPMGMVQLLSLEQIHVDNMSSIHDNRDVESAFRNAAQVHPRCPPVTIY
;
A
#
# COMPACT_ATOMS: atom_id res chain seq x y z
N CYS A 1 2.87 14.73 -1.50
CA CYS A 1 3.64 13.74 -0.73
C CYS A 1 3.62 14.22 0.71
N LEU A 2 3.11 13.40 1.63
CA LEU A 2 3.08 13.70 3.06
C LEU A 2 4.14 12.84 3.74
N CYS A 3 5.00 13.47 4.54
CA CYS A 3 5.99 12.79 5.36
C CYS A 3 5.54 12.88 6.81
N ALA A 4 5.37 11.74 7.48
CA ALA A 4 4.98 11.70 8.89
C ALA A 4 6.03 10.94 9.70
N GLU A 5 6.29 11.42 10.92
CA GLU A 5 7.24 10.80 11.84
C GLU A 5 6.73 9.44 12.34
N GLN A 6 5.43 9.38 12.63
CA GLN A 6 4.67 8.18 12.93
C GLN A 6 3.39 8.19 12.10
N LEU A 7 2.79 7.01 11.92
CA LEU A 7 1.57 6.85 11.14
C LEU A 7 0.38 7.58 11.81
N PRO A 8 -0.20 8.64 11.21
CA PRO A 8 -1.30 9.36 11.83
C PRO A 8 -2.63 8.83 11.31
N THR A 9 -3.27 7.93 12.06
CA THR A 9 -4.55 7.32 11.66
C THR A 9 -5.67 8.37 11.49
N ASP A 10 -5.70 9.39 12.35
CA ASP A 10 -6.74 10.43 12.33
C ASP A 10 -6.58 11.41 11.15
N ASP A 11 -5.34 11.78 10.82
CA ASP A 11 -5.06 12.70 9.70
C ASP A 11 -5.36 12.04 8.35
N VAL A 12 -5.06 10.74 8.20
CA VAL A 12 -5.34 9.99 6.98
C VAL A 12 -6.85 9.94 6.70
N HIS A 13 -7.68 9.83 7.73
CA HIS A 13 -9.13 9.88 7.57
C HIS A 13 -9.61 11.24 7.05
N VAL A 14 -9.06 12.36 7.56
CA VAL A 14 -9.39 13.71 7.07
C VAL A 14 -9.00 13.89 5.59
N LEU A 15 -7.82 13.42 5.21
CA LEU A 15 -7.38 13.43 3.81
C LEU A 15 -8.30 12.58 2.92
N GLY A 16 -8.83 11.50 3.47
CA GLY A 16 -9.82 10.63 2.85
C GLY A 16 -11.13 11.33 2.48
N GLN A 17 -11.50 12.38 3.19
CA GLN A 17 -12.72 13.14 2.92
C GLN A 17 -12.55 14.18 1.80
N LEU A 18 -11.33 14.38 1.30
CA LEU A 18 -11.08 15.36 0.25
C LEU A 18 -11.68 14.88 -1.09
N PRO A 19 -12.68 15.60 -1.65
CA PRO A 19 -13.44 15.13 -2.80
C PRO A 19 -12.65 15.19 -4.12
N SER A 20 -11.48 15.82 -4.12
CA SER A 20 -10.63 16.02 -5.30
C SER A 20 -9.26 15.33 -5.20
N LEU A 21 -9.04 14.49 -4.18
CA LEU A 21 -7.75 13.85 -3.96
C LEU A 21 -7.60 12.61 -4.85
N VAL A 22 -7.11 12.82 -6.07
CA VAL A 22 -6.91 11.76 -7.09
C VAL A 22 -5.59 11.01 -6.91
N TYR A 23 -4.59 11.67 -6.33
CA TYR A 23 -3.28 11.09 -6.05
C TYR A 23 -2.89 11.33 -4.59
N PHE A 24 -2.49 10.27 -3.89
CA PHE A 24 -2.01 10.36 -2.52
C PHE A 24 -0.71 9.59 -2.37
N SER A 25 0.29 10.24 -1.79
CA SER A 25 1.56 9.60 -1.47
C SER A 25 1.92 9.92 -0.02
N LEU A 26 2.11 8.85 0.77
CA LEU A 26 2.49 8.90 2.16
C LEU A 26 3.84 8.20 2.33
N LYS A 27 4.77 8.89 2.98
CA LYS A 27 6.03 8.34 3.44
C LYS A 27 6.07 8.39 4.97
N VAL A 28 6.26 7.25 5.61
CA VAL A 28 6.32 7.15 7.08
C VAL A 28 7.76 6.87 7.51
N LEU A 29 8.25 7.58 8.53
CA LEU A 29 9.62 7.40 9.02
C LEU A 29 9.75 6.15 9.90
N CYS A 30 8.77 5.89 10.77
CA CYS A 30 8.75 4.75 11.67
C CYS A 30 7.34 4.16 11.76
N ILE A 31 7.25 2.82 11.71
CA ILE A 31 6.00 2.08 11.83
C ILE A 31 5.99 1.33 13.16
N PRO A 32 5.18 1.78 14.15
CA PRO A 32 5.05 1.08 15.43
C PRO A 32 4.60 -0.38 15.26
N GLN A 33 5.19 -1.32 16.00
CA GLN A 33 4.83 -2.76 15.94
C GLN A 33 3.33 -3.04 16.20
N ASP A 34 2.66 -2.20 16.98
CA ASP A 34 1.24 -2.34 17.33
C ASP A 34 0.30 -1.48 16.45
N SER A 35 0.83 -0.73 15.47
CA SER A 35 0.04 0.11 14.57
C SER A 35 -0.59 -0.69 13.42
N ALA A 36 -1.18 -1.83 13.79
CA ALA A 36 -2.00 -2.60 12.90
C ALA A 36 -3.11 -1.70 12.34
N ALA A 37 -3.05 -1.55 11.02
CA ALA A 37 -4.08 -1.00 10.16
C ALA A 37 -4.09 0.54 10.00
N ILE A 38 -3.50 0.96 8.88
CA ILE A 38 -4.08 2.02 8.04
C ILE A 38 -5.45 1.50 7.60
N ILE A 39 -6.49 1.77 8.39
CA ILE A 39 -7.87 1.44 8.03
C ILE A 39 -8.38 2.57 7.14
N CYS A 40 -8.41 2.34 5.82
CA CYS A 40 -9.08 3.25 4.89
C CYS A 40 -10.58 2.91 4.78
N THR A 41 -11.31 2.97 5.89
CA THR A 41 -12.77 2.83 5.88
C THR A 41 -13.41 3.98 5.10
N GLY A 42 -14.19 3.67 4.06
CA GLY A 42 -15.11 4.61 3.41
C GLY A 42 -14.49 5.91 2.87
N SER A 43 -13.17 5.95 2.70
CA SER A 43 -12.40 7.15 2.43
C SER A 43 -11.87 7.16 0.99
N PHE A 44 -11.56 8.35 0.48
CA PHE A 44 -10.95 8.60 -0.83
C PHE A 44 -11.83 8.19 -2.04
N PRO A 45 -12.98 8.85 -2.25
CA PRO A 45 -13.98 8.46 -3.26
C PRO A 45 -13.49 8.61 -4.71
N VAL A 46 -12.44 9.40 -4.94
CA VAL A 46 -11.90 9.70 -6.27
C VAL A 46 -10.42 9.34 -6.44
N LEU A 47 -9.81 8.69 -5.44
CA LEU A 47 -8.39 8.37 -5.48
C LEU A 47 -8.11 7.28 -6.49
N GLU A 48 -7.23 7.59 -7.44
CA GLU A 48 -6.83 6.67 -8.51
C GLU A 48 -5.42 6.10 -8.29
N CYS A 49 -4.58 6.78 -7.52
CA CYS A 49 -3.22 6.36 -7.25
C CYS A 49 -2.83 6.58 -5.79
N LEU A 50 -2.40 5.50 -5.15
CA LEU A 50 -1.92 5.47 -3.77
C LEU A 50 -0.47 5.02 -3.76
N ALA A 51 0.42 5.81 -3.17
CA ALA A 51 1.83 5.46 -3.01
C ALA A 51 2.24 5.48 -1.54
N LEU A 52 2.70 4.33 -1.04
CA LEU A 52 3.02 4.12 0.36
C LEU A 52 4.44 3.63 0.49
N ARG A 53 5.24 4.35 1.29
CA ARG A 53 6.65 4.05 1.51
C ARG A 53 7.01 4.22 2.97
N SER A 54 7.97 3.45 3.44
CA SER A 54 8.63 3.64 4.73
C SER A 54 10.05 4.17 4.50
N CYS A 55 10.80 4.41 5.58
CA CYS A 55 12.24 4.61 5.49
C CYS A 55 13.03 3.29 5.60
N ASP A 56 12.56 2.37 6.43
CA ASP A 56 13.28 1.12 6.73
C ASP A 56 12.34 -0.02 7.17
N ASP A 57 11.20 0.32 7.79
CA ASP A 57 10.21 -0.65 8.28
C ASP A 57 9.34 -1.26 7.17
N ASP A 58 8.62 -2.33 7.50
CA ASP A 58 7.70 -2.97 6.57
C ASP A 58 6.37 -2.20 6.44
N ALA A 59 6.26 -1.37 5.40
CA ALA A 59 5.01 -0.66 5.10
C ALA A 59 3.86 -1.58 4.69
N THR A 60 4.17 -2.75 4.13
CA THR A 60 3.16 -3.65 3.56
C THR A 60 2.31 -4.34 4.63
N ALA A 61 2.92 -4.66 5.77
CA ALA A 61 2.26 -5.33 6.89
C ALA A 61 1.22 -4.46 7.61
N CYS A 62 1.31 -3.14 7.50
CA CYS A 62 0.47 -2.21 8.26
C CYS A 62 -0.80 -1.76 7.54
N MET A 63 -1.11 -2.38 6.40
CA MET A 63 -2.26 -2.00 5.58
C MET A 63 -3.39 -3.00 5.68
N VAL A 64 -4.60 -2.47 5.89
CA VAL A 64 -5.84 -3.23 5.82
C VAL A 64 -6.82 -2.47 4.94
N PHE A 65 -7.12 -3.03 3.76
CA PHE A 65 -8.13 -2.50 2.85
C PHE A 65 -9.47 -3.19 3.11
N GLU A 66 -10.44 -2.42 3.58
CA GLU A 66 -11.79 -2.94 3.79
C GLU A 66 -12.63 -2.92 2.50
N ALA A 67 -13.76 -3.64 2.52
CA ALA A 67 -14.72 -3.64 1.43
C ALA A 67 -15.21 -2.23 1.14
N GLY A 68 -15.15 -1.82 -0.14
CA GLY A 68 -15.56 -0.48 -0.57
C GLY A 68 -14.54 0.63 -0.30
N ALA A 69 -13.36 0.31 0.24
CA ALA A 69 -12.25 1.26 0.33
C ALA A 69 -11.79 1.67 -1.07
N MET A 70 -11.59 2.98 -1.28
CA MET A 70 -10.98 3.55 -2.49
C MET A 70 -11.54 2.97 -3.80
N PRO A 71 -12.83 3.18 -4.09
CA PRO A 71 -13.55 2.51 -5.18
C PRO A 71 -13.04 2.86 -6.60
N LYS A 72 -12.13 3.83 -6.73
CA LYS A 72 -11.51 4.22 -8.01
C LYS A 72 -10.01 3.96 -8.06
N LEU A 73 -9.44 3.27 -7.07
CA LEU A 73 -8.00 3.07 -7.03
C LEU A 73 -7.54 2.16 -8.17
N ARG A 74 -6.73 2.70 -9.08
CA ARG A 74 -6.20 2.00 -10.26
C ARG A 74 -4.76 1.57 -10.06
N ARG A 75 -3.98 2.36 -9.31
CA ARG A 75 -2.56 2.12 -9.06
C ARG A 75 -2.24 2.10 -7.57
N LEU A 76 -1.58 1.03 -7.16
CA LEU A 76 -0.98 0.90 -5.84
C LEU A 76 0.55 0.87 -5.99
N VAL A 77 1.26 1.76 -5.29
CA VAL A 77 2.72 1.81 -5.24
C VAL A 77 3.20 1.49 -3.83
N LEU A 78 4.10 0.53 -3.68
CA LEU A 78 4.59 0.05 -2.39
C LEU A 78 6.12 0.08 -2.36
N GLY A 79 6.69 0.62 -1.29
CA GLY A 79 8.14 0.55 -1.04
C GLY A 79 8.51 -0.73 -0.28
N VAL A 80 9.54 -1.42 -0.75
CA VAL A 80 10.15 -2.57 -0.06
C VAL A 80 11.54 -2.17 0.45
N HIS A 81 11.80 -2.45 1.73
CA HIS A 81 13.06 -2.20 2.41
C HIS A 81 13.58 -3.48 3.07
N ASP A 82 14.77 -3.42 3.67
CA ASP A 82 15.43 -4.60 4.25
C ASP A 82 14.60 -5.29 5.33
N ARG A 83 13.78 -4.56 6.08
CA ARG A 83 12.91 -5.15 7.11
C ARG A 83 11.60 -5.74 6.58
N TRP A 84 11.41 -5.77 5.26
CA TRP A 84 10.22 -6.38 4.67
C TRP A 84 10.10 -7.85 5.07
N GLY A 85 8.92 -8.23 5.58
CA GLY A 85 8.62 -9.56 6.09
C GLY A 85 8.36 -10.60 5.01
N GLY A 86 8.52 -10.25 3.73
CA GLY A 86 8.32 -11.16 2.60
C GLY A 86 6.85 -11.40 2.26
N GLY A 87 6.56 -12.57 1.68
CA GLY A 87 5.22 -12.92 1.20
C GLY A 87 4.13 -13.02 2.28
N SER A 88 4.49 -13.11 3.56
CA SER A 88 3.53 -13.08 4.68
C SER A 88 3.09 -11.67 5.08
N ALA A 89 3.81 -10.64 4.65
CA ALA A 89 3.58 -9.25 5.02
C ALA A 89 2.70 -8.47 4.02
N MET A 90 2.00 -9.16 3.12
CA MET A 90 1.19 -8.50 2.09
C MET A 90 0.04 -7.67 2.68
N PRO A 91 -0.32 -6.52 2.05
CA PRO A 91 -1.45 -5.71 2.50
C PRO A 91 -2.73 -6.54 2.60
N MET A 92 -3.31 -6.59 3.79
CA MET A 92 -4.55 -7.33 3.99
C MET A 92 -5.69 -6.66 3.23
N GLY A 93 -6.60 -7.46 2.67
CA GLY A 93 -7.78 -6.94 1.99
C GLY A 93 -7.50 -6.29 0.63
N MET A 94 -6.29 -6.43 0.06
CA MET A 94 -6.00 -5.93 -1.30
C MET A 94 -7.04 -6.39 -2.34
N VAL A 95 -7.62 -7.59 -2.16
CA VAL A 95 -8.73 -8.14 -2.98
C VAL A 95 -10.00 -7.29 -3.01
N GLN A 96 -10.16 -6.35 -2.06
CA GLN A 96 -11.28 -5.41 -1.98
C GLN A 96 -11.12 -4.19 -2.90
N LEU A 97 -9.93 -3.98 -3.48
CA LEU A 97 -9.63 -2.85 -4.37
C LEU A 97 -10.09 -3.16 -5.79
N LEU A 98 -11.41 -3.18 -5.99
CA LEU A 98 -12.04 -3.71 -7.22
C LEU A 98 -11.71 -2.94 -8.51
N SER A 99 -11.14 -1.74 -8.42
CA SER A 99 -10.68 -0.97 -9.59
C SER A 99 -9.18 -1.10 -9.86
N LEU A 100 -8.45 -1.89 -9.07
CA LEU A 100 -7.00 -1.99 -9.17
C LEU A 100 -6.59 -2.58 -10.52
N GLU A 101 -5.70 -1.86 -11.21
CA GLU A 101 -5.19 -2.20 -12.53
C GLU A 101 -3.70 -2.49 -12.50
N GLN A 102 -2.93 -1.91 -11.56
CA GLN A 102 -1.47 -2.03 -11.53
C GLN A 102 -0.95 -2.00 -10.10
N ILE A 103 0.03 -2.87 -9.83
CA ILE A 103 0.84 -2.83 -8.61
C ILE A 103 2.26 -2.47 -9.01
N HIS A 104 2.77 -1.39 -8.44
CA HIS A 104 4.15 -0.96 -8.59
C HIS A 104 4.87 -1.20 -7.27
N VAL A 105 6.06 -1.76 -7.35
CA VAL A 105 6.89 -2.02 -6.18
C VAL A 105 8.22 -1.32 -6.39
N ASP A 106 8.53 -0.36 -5.54
CA ASP A 106 9.84 0.28 -5.52
C ASP A 106 10.73 -0.57 -4.59
N ASN A 107 11.64 -1.38 -5.16
CA ASN A 107 12.53 -2.21 -4.35
C ASN A 107 13.75 -1.38 -3.93
N MET A 108 13.74 -0.92 -2.69
CA MET A 108 14.83 -0.18 -2.06
C MET A 108 15.66 -1.08 -1.13
N SER A 109 15.37 -2.38 -1.12
CA SER A 109 16.09 -3.34 -0.30
C SER A 109 17.46 -3.68 -0.91
N SER A 110 18.45 -3.76 -0.03
CA SER A 110 19.78 -4.28 -0.32
C SER A 110 19.86 -5.80 -0.18
N ILE A 111 18.91 -6.42 0.53
CA ILE A 111 18.92 -7.86 0.86
C ILE A 111 17.87 -8.67 0.08
N HIS A 112 16.74 -8.07 -0.27
CA HIS A 112 15.66 -8.74 -1.02
C HIS A 112 15.86 -8.49 -2.51
N ASP A 113 16.08 -9.56 -3.27
CA ASP A 113 16.24 -9.44 -4.70
C ASP A 113 14.90 -9.17 -5.41
N ASN A 114 14.95 -8.59 -6.61
CA ASN A 114 13.75 -8.24 -7.37
C ASN A 114 12.88 -9.47 -7.70
N ARG A 115 13.46 -10.67 -7.81
CA ARG A 115 12.72 -11.88 -8.19
C ARG A 115 11.86 -12.37 -7.03
N ASP A 116 12.41 -12.37 -5.82
CA ASP A 116 11.71 -12.80 -4.60
C ASP A 116 10.59 -11.82 -4.28
N VAL A 117 10.87 -10.52 -4.39
CA VAL A 117 9.87 -9.45 -4.26
C VAL A 117 8.77 -9.64 -5.32
N GLU A 118 9.12 -9.75 -6.60
CA GLU A 118 8.15 -9.95 -7.68
C GLU A 118 7.29 -11.19 -7.47
N SER A 119 7.89 -12.31 -7.08
CA SER A 119 7.19 -13.57 -6.82
C SER A 119 6.14 -13.40 -5.71
N ALA A 120 6.50 -12.77 -4.59
CA ALA A 120 5.60 -12.53 -3.48
C ALA A 120 4.40 -11.66 -3.89
N PHE A 121 4.65 -10.52 -4.55
CA PHE A 121 3.59 -9.63 -5.01
C PHE A 121 2.73 -10.26 -6.09
N ARG A 122 3.33 -11.05 -7.00
CA ARG A 122 2.59 -11.77 -8.04
C ARG A 122 1.67 -12.82 -7.45
N ASN A 123 2.12 -13.55 -6.43
CA ASN A 123 1.26 -14.52 -5.72
C ASN A 123 0.07 -13.81 -5.05
N ALA A 124 0.29 -12.67 -4.41
CA ALA A 124 -0.79 -11.86 -3.83
C ALA A 124 -1.73 -11.27 -4.90
N ALA A 125 -1.20 -10.88 -6.07
CA ALA A 125 -1.99 -10.35 -7.17
C ALA A 125 -2.85 -11.42 -7.85
N GLN A 126 -2.40 -12.67 -7.90
CA GLN A 126 -3.14 -13.78 -8.53
C GLN A 126 -4.49 -14.07 -7.87
N VAL A 127 -4.62 -13.84 -6.57
CA VAL A 127 -5.90 -14.01 -5.85
C VAL A 127 -6.83 -12.81 -6.00
N HIS A 128 -6.36 -11.71 -6.60
CA HIS A 128 -7.17 -10.52 -6.85
C HIS A 128 -8.10 -10.75 -8.05
N PRO A 129 -9.39 -10.34 -8.00
CA PRO A 129 -10.35 -10.58 -9.09
C PRO A 129 -9.92 -10.06 -10.46
N ARG A 130 -9.10 -9.01 -10.48
CA ARG A 130 -8.57 -8.38 -11.70
C ARG A 130 -7.16 -8.84 -12.09
N CYS A 131 -6.51 -9.67 -11.27
CA CYS A 131 -5.14 -10.14 -11.46
C CYS A 131 -4.19 -9.02 -11.96
N PRO A 132 -4.03 -7.93 -11.19
CA PRO A 132 -3.30 -6.75 -11.65
C PRO A 132 -1.82 -7.11 -11.90
N PRO A 133 -1.22 -6.68 -13.02
CA PRO A 133 0.21 -6.83 -13.25
C PRO A 133 1.03 -6.15 -12.15
N VAL A 134 2.14 -6.81 -11.79
CA VAL A 134 3.16 -6.31 -10.88
C VAL A 134 4.36 -5.82 -11.69
N THR A 135 4.87 -4.65 -11.37
CA THR A 135 6.11 -4.10 -11.95
C THR A 135 7.05 -3.67 -10.84
N ILE A 136 8.31 -4.11 -10.91
CA ILE A 136 9.37 -3.76 -9.96
C ILE A 136 10.20 -2.61 -10.52
N TYR A 137 10.48 -1.62 -9.68
CA TYR A 137 11.32 -0.44 -9.96
C TYR A 137 12.51 -0.38 -9.02
#